data_AF-A0A085W541-F1
#
_entry.id   AF-A0A085W541-F1
#
_cell.length_a   1.000
_cell.length_b   1.000
_cell.length_c   1.000
_cell.angle_alpha   90.00
_cell.angle_beta   90.00
_cell.angle_gamma   90.00
#
_symmetry.space_group_name_H-M   'P 1'
#
loop_
_entity.id
_entity.type
_entity.pdbx_description
1 polymer ?
#
loop_
_entity_poly.entity_id
_entity_poly.type
_entity_poly.pdbx_seq_one_letter_code
_entity_poly.pdbx_strand_id
1 'polypeptide(L)'
;MKMDRWSIGRVVLTGDAAWCASPISGMGTSLALVGAYVLAGELGRHEDHAEAFAAYERIMRPYVEQAQDVPKLGPRIAQPQTRTGIALQQAALSLATKPGLSRLAGKLLSPPADRIHLPDYGHDAIMQSALEGMVP
;
A
#
# COMPACT_ATOMS: atom_id res chain seq x y z
N MET A 1 -7.21 4.70 -9.14
CA MET A 1 -6.76 5.87 -9.94
C MET A 1 -5.34 5.58 -10.39
N LYS A 2 -5.00 5.82 -11.65
CA LYS A 2 -3.63 5.64 -12.16
C LYS A 2 -3.11 6.99 -12.67
N MET A 3 -2.08 7.52 -12.02
CA MET A 3 -1.42 8.77 -12.41
C MET A 3 -0.06 8.44 -13.03
N ASP A 4 0.28 9.19 -14.09
CA ASP A 4 1.55 9.02 -14.79
C ASP A 4 2.73 9.55 -13.99
N ARG A 5 2.53 10.58 -13.16
CA ARG A 5 3.54 11.16 -12.25
C ARG A 5 2.91 11.49 -10.90
N TRP A 6 3.69 11.37 -9.83
CA TRP A 6 3.21 11.69 -8.46
C TRP A 6 3.82 12.96 -7.87
N SER A 7 4.63 13.67 -8.64
CA SER A 7 5.27 14.91 -8.22
C SER A 7 5.19 16.00 -9.27
N ILE A 8 5.02 17.25 -8.82
CA ILE A 8 5.08 18.46 -9.63
C ILE A 8 5.85 19.52 -8.82
N GLY A 9 7.00 19.96 -9.34
CA GLY A 9 7.88 20.89 -8.65
C GLY A 9 8.35 20.33 -7.30
N ARG A 10 8.00 21.02 -6.21
CA ARG A 10 8.34 20.64 -4.82
C ARG A 10 7.22 19.89 -4.11
N VAL A 11 6.14 19.55 -4.80
CA VAL A 11 4.99 18.83 -4.23
C VAL A 11 5.02 17.38 -4.71
N VAL A 12 4.88 16.45 -3.77
CA VAL A 12 4.78 15.02 -4.02
C VAL A 12 3.56 14.45 -3.31
N LEU A 13 2.87 13.53 -3.96
CA LEU A 13 1.74 12.79 -3.41
C LEU A 13 2.21 11.44 -2.86
N THR A 14 1.62 10.99 -1.75
CA THR A 14 1.86 9.67 -1.18
C THR A 14 0.58 9.09 -0.60
N GLY A 15 0.55 7.77 -0.36
CA GLY A 15 -0.60 7.06 0.21
C GLY A 15 -1.84 7.11 -0.69
N ASP A 16 -3.03 7.20 -0.08
CA ASP A 16 -4.29 7.19 -0.83
C ASP A 16 -4.45 8.38 -1.77
N ALA A 17 -3.81 9.52 -1.47
CA ALA A 17 -3.78 10.68 -2.36
C ALA A 17 -3.05 10.39 -3.68
N ALA A 18 -2.07 9.48 -3.68
CA ALA A 18 -1.32 9.11 -4.87
C ALA A 18 -1.90 7.88 -5.59
N TRP A 19 -2.35 6.86 -4.85
CA TRP A 19 -2.57 5.54 -5.44
C TRP A 19 -3.85 4.82 -5.05
N CYS A 20 -4.75 5.45 -4.28
CA CYS A 20 -5.98 4.88 -3.71
C CYS A 20 -6.27 3.45 -4.22
N ALA A 21 -5.76 2.47 -3.48
CA ALA A 21 -5.90 1.07 -3.84
C ALA A 21 -7.33 0.64 -3.55
N SER A 22 -7.92 -0.19 -4.41
CA SER A 22 -9.27 -0.72 -4.17
C SER A 22 -9.33 -1.39 -2.79
N PRO A 23 -10.39 -1.19 -1.98
CA PRO A 23 -10.53 -1.85 -0.67
C PRO A 23 -10.37 -3.37 -0.75
N ILE A 24 -10.64 -3.95 -1.92
CA ILE A 24 -10.51 -5.37 -2.23
C ILE A 24 -9.05 -5.85 -2.13
N SER A 25 -8.05 -4.99 -2.31
CA SER A 25 -6.64 -5.39 -2.23
C SER A 25 -6.15 -5.56 -0.80
N GLY A 26 -6.77 -4.88 0.18
CA GLY A 26 -6.31 -4.87 1.57
C GLY A 26 -4.93 -4.22 1.79
N MET A 27 -4.37 -3.53 0.78
CA MET A 27 -2.98 -3.05 0.78
C MET A 27 -2.83 -1.56 1.15
N GLY A 28 -3.91 -0.83 1.43
CA GLY A 28 -3.87 0.62 1.65
C GLY A 28 -2.88 1.05 2.74
N THR A 29 -2.95 0.44 3.92
CA THR A 29 -2.03 0.73 5.03
C THR A 29 -0.59 0.36 4.69
N SER A 30 -0.36 -0.81 4.09
CA SER A 30 0.99 -1.25 3.71
C SER A 30 1.61 -0.33 2.66
N LEU A 31 0.84 0.13 1.68
CA LEU A 31 1.28 1.13 0.69
C LEU A 31 1.61 2.47 1.33
N ALA A 32 0.80 2.93 2.28
CA ALA A 32 1.03 4.19 2.97
C ALA A 32 2.32 4.15 3.79
N LEU A 33 2.54 3.08 4.57
CA LEU A 33 3.74 2.92 5.41
C LEU A 33 5.01 2.80 4.56
N VAL A 34 4.99 1.92 3.56
CA VAL A 34 6.14 1.74 2.66
C VAL A 34 6.41 3.00 1.85
N GLY A 35 5.38 3.65 1.33
CA GLY A 35 5.50 4.90 0.60
C GLY A 35 6.10 6.03 1.44
N ALA A 36 5.71 6.15 2.71
CA ALA A 36 6.31 7.13 3.62
C ALA A 36 7.79 6.83 3.89
N TYR A 37 8.13 5.56 4.14
CA TYR A 37 9.52 5.13 4.38
C TYR A 37 10.43 5.43 3.18
N VAL A 38 10.02 5.01 1.98
CA VAL A 38 10.79 5.22 0.76
C VAL A 38 10.92 6.71 0.45
N LEU A 39 9.84 7.50 0.59
CA LEU A 39 9.90 8.93 0.34
C LEU A 39 10.88 9.65 1.28
N ALA A 40 10.81 9.35 2.58
CA ALA A 40 11.70 9.95 3.57
C ALA A 40 13.16 9.53 3.31
N GLY A 41 13.40 8.26 2.99
CA GLY A 41 14.72 7.73 2.68
C GLY A 41 15.36 8.38 1.45
N GLU A 42 14.61 8.51 0.35
CA GLU A 42 15.11 9.15 -0.87
C GLU A 42 15.33 10.65 -0.68
N LEU A 43 14.50 11.33 0.11
CA LEU A 43 14.73 12.74 0.48
C LEU A 43 15.97 12.92 1.37
N GLY A 44 16.30 11.96 2.23
CA GLY A 44 17.52 12.00 3.04
C GLY A 44 18.79 11.65 2.26
N ARG A 45 18.65 10.96 1.11
CA ARG A 45 19.78 10.48 0.29
C ARG A 45 20.17 11.42 -0.84
N HIS A 46 19.25 12.26 -1.31
CA HIS A 46 19.46 13.17 -2.44
C HIS A 46 19.40 14.63 -1.98
N GLU A 47 20.32 15.47 -2.48
CA GLU A 47 20.27 16.93 -2.25
C GLU A 47 19.18 17.61 -3.09
N ASP A 48 18.90 17.09 -4.29
CA ASP A 48 17.84 17.58 -5.17
C ASP A 48 16.54 16.79 -4.96
N HIS A 49 15.47 17.51 -4.63
CA HIS A 49 14.13 16.95 -4.48
C HIS A 49 13.60 16.32 -5.78
N ALA A 50 14.02 16.81 -6.95
CA ALA A 50 13.58 16.25 -8.22
C ALA A 50 14.12 14.83 -8.42
N GLU A 51 15.38 14.59 -8.04
CA GLU A 51 15.99 13.26 -8.06
C GLU A 51 15.36 12.33 -7.01
N ALA A 52 15.15 12.83 -5.79
CA ALA A 52 14.48 12.08 -4.72
C ALA A 52 13.09 11.60 -5.16
N PHE A 53 12.28 12.49 -5.75
CA PHE A 53 10.93 12.15 -6.21
C PHE A 53 10.94 11.16 -7.37
N ALA A 54 11.91 11.27 -8.28
CA ALA A 54 12.06 10.31 -9.37
C ALA A 54 12.48 8.91 -8.86
N ALA A 55 13.37 8.85 -7.86
CA ALA A 55 13.77 7.60 -7.23
C ALA A 55 12.62 6.95 -6.46
N TYR A 56 11.91 7.73 -5.64
CA TYR A 56 10.71 7.32 -4.93
C TYR A 56 9.66 6.72 -5.88
N GLU A 57 9.35 7.42 -6.98
CA GLU A 57 8.36 6.96 -7.95
C GLU A 57 8.76 5.64 -8.60
N ARG A 58 10.04 5.50 -8.99
CA ARG A 58 10.58 4.29 -9.59
C ARG A 58 10.52 3.07 -8.65
N ILE A 59 10.77 3.26 -7.35
CA ILE A 59 10.70 2.18 -6.35
C ILE A 59 9.25 1.78 -6.07
N MET A 60 8.36 2.76 -5.92
CA MET A 60 6.98 2.52 -5.50
C MET A 60 6.07 2.06 -6.64
N ARG A 61 6.33 2.43 -7.90
CA ARG A 61 5.50 2.07 -9.07
C ARG A 61 5.18 0.58 -9.21
N PRO A 62 6.15 -0.35 -9.20
CA PRO A 62 5.83 -1.78 -9.31
C PRO A 62 4.98 -2.29 -8.14
N TYR A 63 5.21 -1.78 -6.93
CA TYR A 63 4.48 -2.19 -5.73
C TYR A 63 3.03 -1.69 -5.74
N VAL A 64 2.82 -0.43 -6.16
CA VAL A 64 1.50 0.15 -6.37
C VAL A 64 0.73 -0.59 -7.47
N GLU A 65 1.37 -0.87 -8.61
CA GLU A 65 0.71 -1.56 -9.72
C GLU A 65 0.27 -2.97 -9.30
N GLN A 66 1.08 -3.69 -8.53
CA GLN A 66 0.70 -4.98 -7.98
C GLN A 66 -0.51 -4.88 -7.03
N ALA A 67 -0.53 -3.87 -6.17
CA ALA A 67 -1.63 -3.65 -5.22
C ALA A 67 -2.93 -3.18 -5.91
N GLN A 68 -2.82 -2.56 -7.08
CA GLN A 68 -3.95 -2.15 -7.91
C GLN A 68 -4.45 -3.26 -8.85
N ASP A 69 -3.61 -4.27 -9.15
CA ASP A 69 -3.95 -5.43 -9.97
C ASP A 69 -4.79 -6.45 -9.20
N VAL A 70 -6.02 -6.05 -8.84
CA VAL A 70 -7.01 -6.93 -8.23
C VAL A 70 -7.79 -7.70 -9.31
N PRO A 71 -8.03 -9.02 -9.14
CA PRO A 71 -8.77 -9.82 -10.10
C PRO A 71 -10.12 -9.19 -10.44
N LYS A 72 -10.42 -9.02 -11.73
CA LYS A 72 -11.67 -8.44 -12.24
C LYS A 72 -12.94 -9.18 -11.79
N LEU A 73 -12.79 -10.39 -11.25
CA LEU A 73 -13.87 -11.20 -10.68
C LEU A 73 -14.25 -10.76 -9.25
N GLY A 74 -13.38 -10.03 -8.55
CA GLY A 74 -13.57 -9.56 -7.17
C GLY A 74 -14.85 -8.73 -6.95
N PRO A 75 -15.15 -7.70 -7.76
CA PRO A 75 -16.35 -6.89 -7.60
C PRO A 75 -17.66 -7.66 -7.80
N ARG A 76 -17.68 -8.64 -8.71
CA ARG A 76 -18.89 -9.47 -8.98
C ARG A 76 -19.17 -10.47 -7.86
N ILE A 77 -18.13 -10.96 -7.19
CA ILE A 77 -18.24 -11.87 -6.04
C ILE A 77 -18.53 -11.09 -4.75
N ALA A 78 -17.92 -9.92 -4.58
CA ALA A 78 -18.15 -9.04 -3.43
C ALA A 78 -19.53 -8.37 -3.46
N GLN A 79 -20.10 -8.15 -4.65
CA GLN A 79 -21.35 -7.43 -4.85
C GLN A 79 -22.34 -8.23 -5.71
N PRO A 80 -22.88 -9.36 -5.20
CA PRO A 80 -23.87 -10.15 -5.91
C PRO A 80 -25.17 -9.35 -6.07
N GLN A 81 -25.64 -9.19 -7.32
CA GLN A 81 -26.89 -8.48 -7.63
C GLN A 81 -28.14 -9.37 -7.56
N THR A 82 -27.99 -10.65 -7.18
CA THR A 82 -29.08 -11.62 -7.09
C THR A 82 -29.41 -11.97 -5.64
N ARG A 83 -30.70 -12.20 -5.35
CA ARG A 83 -31.16 -12.59 -4.00
C ARG A 83 -30.48 -13.86 -3.48
N THR A 84 -30.28 -14.84 -4.35
CA THR A 84 -29.57 -16.08 -4.03
C THR A 84 -28.08 -15.86 -3.79
N GLY A 85 -27.46 -14.95 -4.56
CA GLY A 85 -26.05 -14.57 -4.36
C GLY A 85 -25.81 -13.87 -3.02
N ILE A 86 -26.72 -12.98 -2.61
CA ILE A 86 -26.66 -12.31 -1.30
C ILE A 86 -26.79 -13.35 -0.17
N ALA A 87 -27.77 -14.24 -0.25
CA ALA A 87 -27.98 -15.29 0.75
C ALA A 87 -26.77 -16.23 0.87
N LEU A 88 -26.17 -16.61 -0.26
CA LEU A 88 -24.96 -17.45 -0.29
C LEU A 88 -23.75 -16.72 0.33
N GLN A 89 -23.56 -15.44 0.01
CA GLN A 89 -22.47 -14.63 0.57
C GLN A 89 -22.62 -14.48 2.08
N GLN A 90 -23.82 -14.17 2.58
CA GLN A 90 -24.09 -14.06 4.02
C GLN A 90 -23.89 -15.40 4.75
N ALA A 91 -24.29 -16.51 4.14
CA ALA A 91 -24.06 -17.85 4.69
C ALA A 91 -22.56 -18.17 4.77
N ALA A 92 -21.78 -17.84 3.73
CA ALA A 92 -20.34 -18.03 3.70
C ALA A 92 -19.62 -17.15 4.74
N LEU A 93 -20.00 -15.88 4.85
CA LEU A 93 -19.47 -14.95 5.86
C LEU A 93 -19.79 -15.40 7.29
N SER A 94 -21.01 -15.88 7.54
CA SER A 94 -21.41 -16.42 8.84
C SER A 94 -20.64 -17.69 9.22
N LEU A 95 -20.27 -18.51 8.23
CA LEU A 95 -19.41 -19.69 8.45
C LEU A 95 -17.98 -19.28 8.79
N ALA A 96 -17.45 -18.24 8.15
CA ALA A 96 -16.10 -17.73 8.35
C ALA A 96 -15.87 -17.15 9.76
N THR A 97 -16.92 -16.68 10.43
CA THR A 97 -16.84 -16.17 11.81
C THR A 97 -16.94 -17.24 12.89
N LYS A 98 -17.14 -18.52 12.53
CA LYS A 98 -17.21 -19.62 13.50
C LYS A 98 -15.81 -19.98 14.03
N PRO A 99 -15.64 -20.19 15.35
CA PRO A 99 -14.35 -20.54 15.94
C PRO A 99 -13.86 -21.88 15.37
N GLY A 100 -12.64 -21.88 14.81
CA GLY A 100 -12.03 -23.05 14.15
C GLY A 100 -11.71 -22.81 12.68
N LEU A 101 -12.54 -22.07 11.95
CA LEU A 101 -12.30 -21.74 10.53
C LEU A 101 -11.43 -20.48 10.35
N SER A 102 -11.49 -19.56 11.33
CA SER A 102 -10.68 -18.33 11.35
C SER A 102 -9.17 -18.57 11.36
N ARG A 103 -8.70 -19.68 11.93
CA ARG A 103 -7.28 -20.08 11.89
C ARG A 103 -6.81 -20.51 10.51
N LEU A 104 -7.70 -21.07 9.68
CA LEU A 104 -7.39 -21.41 8.28
C LEU A 104 -7.49 -20.17 7.37
N ALA A 105 -8.42 -19.26 7.66
CA ALA A 105 -8.64 -18.05 6.86
C ALA A 105 -7.45 -17.08 6.89
N GLY A 106 -6.68 -17.07 7.98
CA GLY A 106 -5.49 -16.21 8.12
C GLY A 106 -4.41 -16.41 7.06
N LYS A 107 -4.35 -17.58 6.40
CA LYS A 107 -3.41 -17.84 5.28
C LYS A 107 -3.96 -17.46 3.90
N LEU A 108 -5.28 -17.43 3.74
CA LEU A 108 -5.93 -17.13 2.46
C LEU A 108 -6.18 -15.62 2.27
N LEU A 109 -6.30 -14.89 3.38
CA LEU A 109 -6.55 -13.45 3.42
C LEU A 109 -5.29 -12.62 3.57
N SER A 110 -4.11 -13.24 3.73
CA SER A 110 -2.85 -12.50 3.72
C SER A 110 -2.71 -11.81 2.37
N PRO A 111 -2.72 -10.46 2.33
CA PRO A 111 -2.39 -9.75 1.10
C PRO A 111 -0.99 -10.19 0.66
N PRO A 112 -0.69 -10.22 -0.65
CA PRO A 112 0.65 -10.44 -1.16
C PRO A 112 1.54 -9.24 -0.79
N ALA A 113 1.91 -9.13 0.49
CA ALA A 113 2.73 -8.07 1.05
C ALA A 113 4.24 -8.34 0.87
N ASP A 114 4.62 -9.55 0.46
CA ASP A 114 6.01 -10.03 0.43
C ASP A 114 6.81 -9.67 -0.84
N ARG A 115 6.52 -8.55 -1.53
CA ARG A 115 7.15 -8.28 -2.85
C ARG A 115 7.80 -6.91 -3.05
N ILE A 116 7.99 -6.11 -2.00
CA ILE A 116 8.84 -4.91 -2.12
C ILE A 116 10.16 -5.11 -1.38
N HIS A 117 11.27 -5.04 -2.12
CA HIS A 117 12.60 -4.94 -1.53
C HIS A 117 12.80 -3.50 -1.06
N LEU A 118 12.75 -3.29 0.25
CA LEU A 118 12.95 -1.98 0.86
C LEU A 118 14.44 -1.61 0.78
N PRO A 119 14.80 -0.45 0.22
CA PRO A 119 16.17 0.04 0.30
C PRO A 119 16.54 0.32 1.75
N ASP A 120 17.78 0.05 2.13
CA ASP A 120 18.30 0.42 3.45
C ASP A 120 18.82 1.86 3.39
N TYR A 121 18.16 2.75 4.13
CA TYR A 121 18.54 4.15 4.22
C TYR A 121 19.42 4.46 5.44
N GLY A 122 19.77 3.45 6.26
CA GLY A 122 20.51 3.64 7.50
C GLY A 122 19.65 4.30 8.58
N HIS A 123 19.28 3.54 9.61
CA HIS A 123 18.42 4.02 10.68
C HIS A 123 19.09 5.12 11.53
N ASP A 124 20.42 5.15 11.54
CA ASP A 124 21.21 6.04 12.39
C ASP A 124 21.24 7.48 11.86
N ALA A 125 21.40 7.66 10.55
CA ALA A 125 21.52 9.00 9.94
C ALA A 125 20.21 9.80 9.95
N ILE A 126 19.07 9.12 9.77
CA ILE A 126 17.74 9.78 9.78
C ILE A 126 17.33 10.15 11.20
N MET A 127 17.63 9.32 12.22
CA MET A 127 17.41 9.72 13.61
C MET A 127 18.34 10.83 14.06
N GLN A 128 19.61 10.83 13.65
CA GLN A 128 20.50 11.94 13.97
C GLN A 128 20.05 13.26 13.33
N SER A 129 19.67 13.26 12.06
CA SER A 129 19.13 14.45 11.38
C SER A 129 17.80 14.94 11.99
N ALA A 130 16.89 14.01 12.34
CA ALA A 130 15.63 14.35 12.99
C ALA A 130 15.80 14.87 14.42
N LEU A 131 16.83 14.40 15.15
CA LEU A 131 17.16 14.89 16.49
C LEU A 131 17.89 16.24 16.44
N GLU A 132 18.80 16.45 15.48
CA GLU A 132 19.54 17.72 15.31
C GLU A 132 18.63 18.86 14.82
N GLY A 133 17.63 18.58 13.98
CA GLY A 133 16.65 19.58 13.53
C GLY A 133 15.59 19.99 14.57
N MET A 134 15.57 19.34 15.74
CA MET A 134 14.56 19.53 16.78
C MET A 134 15.11 20.23 18.05
N VAL A 135 16.39 20.60 18.05
CA VAL A 135 16.99 21.44 19.09
C VAL A 135 16.99 22.90 18.60
N PRO A 136 16.25 23.82 19.25
CA PRO A 136 16.22 25.24 18.88
C PRO A 136 17.54 25.97 19.20
#